data_AF-A0A9W9EFG9-F1
#
_entry.id   AF-A0A9W9EFG9-F1
#
_cell.length_a   1.000
_cell.length_b   1.000
_cell.length_c   1.000
_cell.angle_alpha   90.00
_cell.angle_beta   90.00
_cell.angle_gamma   90.00
#
_symmetry.space_group_name_H-M   'P 1'
#
loop_
_entity.id
_entity.type
_entity.pdbx_description
1 polymer ?
#
loop_
_entity_poly.entity_id
_entity_poly.type
_entity_poly.pdbx_seq_one_letter_code
_entity_poly.pdbx_strand_id
1 'polypeptide(L)'
;MKLLTVHYEEFPALFFLDFYTFNQRKDIISTPKATLSDNYYKQLGSREQLRSDIDTFFASVHVFFPIVSKLRIYRVLNGDANILDPDMVILSLAMKMHCQPRKEYDLVRTEMYALVKQGCLEAEQNNVLSVKLLQALLLVALYEIGNAIYPAAYLTIGHCARLGYAMGIHNRLNAPQMFSQPVSWAEAEERRRVWWAVIVLDRFVNIGGGNRPFAAHDAKSDDLLPMDEDIWDKGDFVVIQPLAVSEYATLRTSAFARTCQASHLLSHVLRHLNERNEDVKIQYHEAMQLHHIIDTFRHAMNQEIGNMSDEIYNSGYSVSHFTAMGICYSAQIALYDAYMCADADGMQGVGIPEQFEMQQVAISGIKDTFVRIHQLASMIYSSVQAGDISKLSPLIADSLYQAALLIQAYIYETQNNEYTQKMTDIIETLKLLKGRWNVSGE
;
A
#
# COMPACT_ATOMS: atom_id res chain seq x y z
N MET A 1 -38.27 -19.83 29.36
CA MET A 1 -37.42 -18.83 28.69
C MET A 1 -36.00 -19.04 29.19
N LYS A 2 -35.24 -19.94 28.55
CA LYS A 2 -33.81 -20.15 28.85
C LYS A 2 -33.06 -19.07 28.07
N LEU A 3 -32.49 -18.10 28.79
CA LEU A 3 -31.48 -17.20 28.23
C LEU A 3 -30.33 -18.07 27.75
N LEU A 4 -30.13 -18.12 26.42
CA LEU A 4 -28.91 -18.62 25.82
C LEU A 4 -27.80 -17.63 26.18
N THR A 5 -27.13 -17.84 27.30
CA THR A 5 -25.81 -17.24 27.55
C THR A 5 -24.85 -17.83 26.53
N VAL A 6 -24.64 -17.11 25.43
CA VAL A 6 -23.51 -17.35 24.52
C VAL A 6 -22.27 -17.09 25.34
N HIS A 7 -21.56 -18.14 25.75
CA HIS A 7 -20.24 -18.00 26.33
C HIS A 7 -19.30 -17.54 25.21
N TYR A 8 -19.00 -16.25 25.17
CA TYR A 8 -17.87 -15.76 24.39
C TYR A 8 -16.61 -16.31 25.04
N GLU A 9 -15.81 -17.09 24.30
CA GLU A 9 -14.49 -17.47 24.77
C GLU A 9 -13.67 -16.18 24.96
N GLU A 10 -13.31 -15.89 26.21
CA GLU A 10 -12.46 -14.76 26.53
C GLU A 10 -11.08 -14.97 25.91
N PHE A 11 -10.54 -13.92 25.28
CA PHE A 11 -9.19 -13.95 24.76
C PHE A 11 -8.20 -14.24 25.91
N PRO A 12 -7.21 -15.14 25.72
CA PRO A 12 -6.26 -15.48 26.78
C PRO A 12 -5.33 -14.30 27.07
N ALA A 13 -5.70 -13.46 28.03
CA ALA A 13 -4.95 -12.26 28.44
C ALA A 13 -3.47 -12.57 28.77
N LEU A 14 -3.18 -13.80 29.18
CA LEU A 14 -1.83 -14.31 29.41
C LEU A 14 -0.89 -14.06 28.22
N PHE A 15 -1.38 -14.12 26.98
CA PHE A 15 -0.57 -13.84 25.79
C PHE A 15 0.05 -12.43 25.82
N PHE A 16 -0.70 -11.44 26.30
CA PHE A 16 -0.23 -10.06 26.40
C PHE A 16 0.46 -9.74 27.73
N LEU A 17 0.04 -10.40 28.82
CA LEU A 17 0.52 -10.09 30.17
C LEU A 17 1.79 -10.87 30.54
N ASP A 18 1.94 -12.12 30.08
CA ASP A 18 3.09 -12.98 30.35
C ASP A 18 3.28 -14.01 29.22
N PHE A 19 3.87 -13.53 28.12
CA PHE A 19 4.16 -14.33 26.95
C PHE A 19 5.10 -15.52 27.24
N TYR A 20 6.02 -15.38 28.20
CA TYR A 20 6.93 -16.45 28.57
C TYR A 20 6.15 -17.65 29.11
N THR A 21 5.24 -17.40 30.06
CA THR A 21 4.37 -18.43 30.60
C THR A 21 3.40 -18.98 29.55
N PHE A 22 2.82 -18.13 28.70
CA PHE A 22 1.96 -18.56 27.59
C PHE A 22 2.67 -19.60 26.69
N ASN A 23 3.92 -19.31 26.30
CA ASN A 23 4.72 -20.22 25.47
C ASN A 23 5.08 -21.53 26.18
N GLN A 24 5.44 -21.48 27.46
CA GLN A 24 5.76 -22.70 28.21
C GLN A 24 4.58 -23.67 28.27
N ARG A 25 3.36 -23.14 28.36
CA ARG A 25 2.12 -23.94 28.34
C ARG A 25 1.79 -24.51 26.97
N LYS A 26 2.45 -24.02 25.91
CA LYS A 26 2.13 -24.32 24.52
C LYS A 26 0.66 -24.00 24.20
N ASP A 27 0.15 -22.94 24.80
CA ASP A 27 -1.21 -22.47 24.56
C ASP A 27 -1.32 -22.01 23.09
N ILE A 28 -2.46 -22.31 22.46
CA ILE A 28 -2.76 -21.90 21.08
C ILE A 28 -4.01 -21.03 21.13
N ILE A 29 -3.93 -19.83 20.55
CA ILE A 29 -5.09 -18.96 20.40
C ILE A 29 -5.85 -19.43 19.17
N SER A 30 -7.02 -20.00 19.39
CA SER A 30 -7.95 -20.33 18.33
C SER A 30 -8.79 -19.10 18.00
N THR A 31 -9.00 -18.82 16.71
CA THR A 31 -9.95 -17.77 16.31
C THR A 31 -11.37 -18.26 16.68
N PRO A 32 -12.12 -17.54 17.53
CA PRO A 32 -13.47 -17.92 17.90
C PRO A 32 -14.38 -17.98 16.68
N LYS A 33 -15.29 -18.95 16.65
CA LYS A 33 -16.37 -19.04 15.65
C LYS A 33 -17.61 -18.28 16.12
N ALA A 34 -17.43 -17.03 16.53
CA ALA A 34 -18.56 -16.17 16.90
C ALA A 34 -19.47 -15.98 15.69
N THR A 35 -20.79 -15.82 15.88
CA THR A 35 -21.70 -15.52 14.78
C THR A 35 -21.85 -14.01 14.63
N LEU A 36 -21.55 -13.47 13.45
CA LEU A 36 -21.90 -12.08 13.12
C LEU A 36 -23.41 -11.95 12.94
N SER A 37 -23.92 -10.71 13.01
CA SER A 37 -25.31 -10.41 12.64
C SER A 37 -25.69 -10.94 11.24
N ASP A 38 -26.88 -11.51 11.09
CA ASP A 38 -27.42 -12.05 9.82
C ASP A 38 -27.38 -11.04 8.67
N ASN A 39 -27.36 -9.73 8.97
CA ASN A 39 -27.28 -8.69 7.96
C ASN A 39 -26.01 -8.82 7.10
N TYR A 40 -24.85 -9.12 7.68
CA TYR A 40 -23.60 -9.24 6.90
C TYR A 40 -23.67 -10.39 5.89
N TYR A 41 -24.20 -11.54 6.30
CA TYR A 41 -24.39 -12.71 5.44
C TYR A 41 -25.36 -12.40 4.29
N LYS A 42 -26.44 -11.67 4.55
CA LYS A 42 -27.41 -11.25 3.51
C LYS A 42 -26.76 -10.36 2.44
N GLN A 43 -25.81 -9.51 2.82
CA GLN A 43 -25.15 -8.57 1.91
C GLN A 43 -24.15 -9.25 0.94
N LEU A 44 -23.74 -10.49 1.23
CA LEU A 44 -22.95 -11.30 0.29
C LEU A 44 -23.76 -11.64 -0.98
N GLY A 45 -25.08 -11.81 -0.85
CA GLY A 45 -25.94 -12.25 -1.95
C GLY A 45 -25.87 -13.76 -2.17
N SER A 46 -26.19 -14.21 -3.39
CA SER A 46 -26.11 -15.64 -3.74
C SER A 46 -24.65 -16.11 -3.86
N ARG A 47 -24.42 -17.42 -3.90
CA ARG A 47 -23.07 -18.00 -4.09
C ARG A 47 -22.46 -17.57 -5.43
N GLU A 48 -23.29 -17.43 -6.46
CA GLU A 48 -22.89 -16.95 -7.78
C GLU A 48 -22.48 -15.48 -7.72
N GLN A 49 -23.25 -14.64 -7.02
CA GLN A 49 -22.90 -13.23 -6.84
C GLN A 49 -21.59 -13.08 -6.06
N LEU A 50 -21.44 -13.81 -4.95
CA LEU A 50 -20.20 -13.81 -4.17
C LEU A 50 -18.99 -14.19 -5.02
N ARG A 51 -19.12 -15.25 -5.85
CA ARG A 51 -18.04 -15.67 -6.75
C ARG A 51 -17.73 -14.59 -7.78
N SER A 52 -18.74 -13.98 -8.39
CA SER A 52 -18.57 -12.87 -9.35
C SER A 52 -17.89 -11.65 -8.74
N ASP A 53 -18.26 -11.27 -7.51
CA ASP A 53 -17.65 -10.15 -6.79
C ASP A 53 -16.16 -10.44 -6.52
N ILE A 54 -15.85 -11.67 -6.10
CA ILE A 54 -14.47 -12.13 -5.86
C ILE A 54 -13.64 -12.17 -7.15
N ASP A 55 -14.20 -12.69 -8.24
CA ASP A 55 -13.53 -12.71 -9.55
C ASP A 55 -13.23 -11.28 -10.03
N THR A 56 -14.16 -10.36 -9.80
CA THR A 56 -13.99 -8.93 -10.13
C THR A 56 -12.90 -8.28 -9.27
N PHE A 57 -12.84 -8.58 -7.97
CA PHE A 57 -11.78 -8.09 -7.09
C PHE A 57 -10.40 -8.57 -7.57
N PHE A 58 -10.29 -9.85 -7.94
CA PHE A 58 -9.05 -10.44 -8.43
C PHE A 58 -8.61 -9.90 -9.80
N ALA A 59 -9.54 -9.46 -10.63
CA ALA A 59 -9.25 -8.80 -11.90
C ALA A 59 -8.92 -7.30 -11.78
N SER A 60 -9.19 -6.68 -10.62
CA SER A 60 -9.10 -5.24 -10.39
C SER A 60 -8.08 -4.87 -9.29
N VAL A 61 -8.52 -4.74 -8.03
CA VAL A 61 -7.67 -4.29 -6.90
C VAL A 61 -6.48 -5.21 -6.65
N HIS A 62 -6.66 -6.52 -6.81
CA HIS A 62 -5.59 -7.47 -6.59
C HIS A 62 -4.38 -7.25 -7.53
N VAL A 63 -4.57 -6.60 -8.70
CA VAL A 63 -3.48 -6.31 -9.64
C VAL A 63 -2.41 -5.40 -9.04
N PHE A 64 -2.79 -4.46 -8.16
CA PHE A 64 -1.87 -3.52 -7.53
C PHE A 64 -1.76 -3.67 -6.00
N PHE A 65 -2.71 -4.39 -5.38
CA PHE A 65 -2.74 -4.65 -3.94
C PHE A 65 -3.00 -6.15 -3.64
N PRO A 66 -2.10 -7.05 -4.08
CA PRO A 66 -2.26 -8.50 -3.96
C PRO A 66 -1.96 -8.99 -2.54
N ILE A 67 -2.90 -8.77 -1.62
CA ILE A 67 -2.76 -9.20 -0.21
C ILE A 67 -3.56 -10.46 0.14
N VAL A 68 -4.40 -10.95 -0.78
CA VAL A 68 -5.32 -12.09 -0.58
C VAL A 68 -4.95 -13.24 -1.52
N SER A 69 -4.79 -14.46 -1.01
CA SER A 69 -4.43 -15.62 -1.83
C SER A 69 -5.62 -16.16 -2.65
N LYS A 70 -5.56 -16.07 -3.99
CA LYS A 70 -6.57 -16.65 -4.90
C LYS A 70 -6.83 -18.12 -4.60
N LEU A 71 -5.75 -18.90 -4.53
CA LEU A 71 -5.80 -20.34 -4.25
C LEU A 71 -6.61 -20.66 -3.00
N ARG A 72 -6.39 -19.92 -1.91
CA ARG A 72 -7.05 -20.18 -0.63
C ARG A 72 -8.50 -19.72 -0.63
N ILE A 73 -8.80 -18.58 -1.25
CA ILE A 73 -10.18 -18.10 -1.41
C ILE A 73 -11.02 -19.09 -2.21
N TYR A 74 -10.56 -19.53 -3.39
CA TYR A 74 -11.33 -20.47 -4.20
C TYR A 74 -11.48 -21.84 -3.54
N ARG A 75 -10.53 -22.29 -2.71
CA ARG A 75 -10.70 -23.50 -1.89
C ARG A 75 -11.84 -23.36 -0.89
N VAL A 76 -11.99 -22.20 -0.26
CA VAL A 76 -13.12 -21.93 0.65
C VAL A 76 -14.44 -21.89 -0.12
N LEU A 77 -14.47 -21.20 -1.27
CA LEU A 77 -15.68 -21.09 -2.08
C LEU A 77 -16.14 -22.44 -2.68
N ASN A 78 -15.20 -23.30 -3.04
CA ASN A 78 -15.49 -24.63 -3.60
C ASN A 78 -15.74 -25.70 -2.51
N GLY A 79 -15.58 -25.36 -1.23
CA GLY A 79 -15.84 -26.28 -0.13
C GLY A 79 -17.34 -26.49 0.14
N ASP A 80 -17.66 -27.56 0.87
CA ASP A 80 -19.03 -27.98 1.21
C ASP A 80 -19.67 -27.17 2.35
N ALA A 81 -18.97 -26.19 2.92
CA ALA A 81 -19.48 -25.39 4.02
C ALA A 81 -20.64 -24.50 3.56
N ASN A 82 -21.83 -24.71 4.15
CA ASN A 82 -23.02 -23.91 3.87
C ASN A 82 -22.94 -22.47 4.43
N ILE A 83 -22.09 -22.24 5.44
CA ILE A 83 -21.94 -20.95 6.11
C ILE A 83 -20.45 -20.61 6.16
N LEU A 84 -20.11 -19.39 5.77
CA LEU A 84 -18.74 -18.86 5.83
C LEU A 84 -18.40 -18.40 7.24
N ASP A 85 -17.13 -18.57 7.62
CA ASP A 85 -16.61 -18.01 8.86
C ASP A 85 -16.70 -16.46 8.85
N PRO A 86 -16.92 -15.81 9.99
CA PRO A 86 -17.05 -14.35 10.12
C PRO A 86 -15.97 -13.54 9.40
N ASP A 87 -14.71 -13.93 9.55
CA ASP A 87 -13.58 -13.22 8.97
C ASP A 87 -13.59 -13.29 7.44
N MET A 88 -14.05 -14.41 6.87
CA MET A 88 -14.27 -14.60 5.44
C MET A 88 -15.47 -13.77 4.95
N VAL A 89 -16.55 -13.67 5.73
CA VAL A 89 -17.69 -12.80 5.38
C VAL A 89 -17.23 -11.34 5.29
N ILE A 90 -16.54 -10.85 6.31
CA ILE A 90 -16.06 -9.47 6.37
C ILE A 90 -15.07 -9.19 5.24
N LEU A 91 -14.11 -10.09 4.99
CA LEU A 91 -13.18 -9.95 3.86
C LEU A 91 -13.90 -9.94 2.52
N SER A 92 -14.93 -10.78 2.34
CA SER A 92 -15.73 -10.80 1.11
C SER A 92 -16.47 -9.48 0.88
N LEU A 93 -17.06 -8.92 1.93
CA LEU A 93 -17.71 -7.61 1.87
C LEU A 93 -16.70 -6.48 1.61
N ALA A 94 -15.51 -6.55 2.20
CA ALA A 94 -14.43 -5.60 1.94
C ALA A 94 -13.93 -5.66 0.49
N MET A 95 -13.83 -6.86 -0.11
CA MET A 95 -13.54 -7.02 -1.54
C MET A 95 -14.68 -6.43 -2.41
N LYS A 96 -15.93 -6.79 -2.09
CA LYS A 96 -17.13 -6.29 -2.77
C LYS A 96 -17.23 -4.77 -2.76
N MET A 97 -16.88 -4.12 -1.66
CA MET A 97 -16.85 -2.66 -1.51
C MET A 97 -16.04 -1.97 -2.63
N HIS A 98 -14.96 -2.60 -3.09
CA HIS A 98 -14.11 -2.07 -4.17
C HIS A 98 -14.59 -2.42 -5.59
N CYS A 99 -15.54 -3.34 -5.72
CA CYS A 99 -16.08 -3.81 -7.00
C CYS A 99 -17.38 -3.08 -7.39
N GLN A 100 -17.98 -2.32 -6.48
CA GLN A 100 -19.22 -1.61 -6.76
C GLN A 100 -18.98 -0.48 -7.76
N PRO A 101 -19.74 -0.43 -8.88
CA PRO A 101 -19.64 0.67 -9.82
C PRO A 101 -20.06 1.96 -9.12
N ARG A 102 -19.28 3.01 -9.32
CA ARG A 102 -19.54 4.30 -8.71
C ARG A 102 -20.25 5.24 -9.68
N LYS A 103 -21.26 5.94 -9.19
CA LYS A 103 -21.91 7.06 -9.88
C LYS A 103 -21.29 8.37 -9.42
N GLU A 104 -21.31 9.37 -10.29
CA GLU A 104 -20.70 10.70 -10.05
C GLU A 104 -21.20 11.40 -8.77
N TYR A 105 -22.43 11.10 -8.34
CA TYR A 105 -23.08 11.68 -7.15
C TYR A 105 -23.03 10.79 -5.91
N ASP A 106 -22.33 9.66 -5.97
CA ASP A 106 -22.27 8.74 -4.83
C ASP A 106 -21.51 9.37 -3.67
N LEU A 107 -22.04 9.19 -2.46
CA LEU A 107 -21.35 9.60 -1.23
C LEU A 107 -19.99 8.91 -1.13
N VAL A 108 -18.98 9.67 -0.70
CA VAL A 108 -17.65 9.14 -0.35
C VAL A 108 -17.75 8.02 0.70
N ARG A 109 -18.61 8.21 1.70
CA ARG A 109 -18.90 7.21 2.73
C ARG A 109 -20.13 6.42 2.33
N THR A 110 -19.93 5.37 1.54
CA THR A 110 -21.04 4.50 1.11
C THR A 110 -21.57 3.66 2.26
N GLU A 111 -22.79 3.14 2.10
CA GLU A 111 -23.37 2.18 3.04
C GLU A 111 -22.50 0.92 3.18
N MET A 112 -21.91 0.45 2.08
CA MET A 112 -21.02 -0.72 2.09
C MET A 112 -19.74 -0.43 2.89
N TYR A 113 -19.13 0.75 2.73
CA TYR A 113 -17.97 1.16 3.53
C TYR A 113 -18.31 1.20 5.03
N ALA A 114 -19.44 1.81 5.40
CA ALA A 114 -19.88 1.86 6.79
C ALA A 114 -20.15 0.45 7.36
N LEU A 115 -20.78 -0.42 6.57
CA LEU A 115 -21.07 -1.80 6.94
C LEU A 115 -19.79 -2.60 7.18
N VAL A 116 -18.82 -2.55 6.26
CA VAL A 116 -17.55 -3.29 6.38
C VAL A 116 -16.78 -2.80 7.61
N LYS A 117 -16.70 -1.47 7.81
CA LYS A 117 -15.99 -0.88 8.96
C LYS A 117 -16.63 -1.30 10.29
N GLN A 118 -17.97 -1.33 10.35
CA GLN A 118 -18.69 -1.84 11.51
C GLN A 118 -18.48 -3.34 11.72
N GLY A 119 -18.46 -4.12 10.64
CA GLY A 119 -18.20 -5.56 10.68
C GLY A 119 -16.81 -5.90 11.22
N CYS A 120 -15.78 -5.15 10.81
CA CYS A 120 -14.43 -5.30 11.37
C CYS A 120 -14.42 -5.06 12.89
N LEU A 121 -15.06 -3.97 13.35
CA LEU A 121 -15.16 -3.67 14.78
C LEU A 121 -15.91 -4.76 15.55
N GLU A 122 -17.02 -5.27 15.00
CA GLU A 122 -17.81 -6.35 15.60
C GLU A 122 -17.00 -7.66 15.68
N ALA A 123 -16.21 -7.98 14.65
CA ALA A 123 -15.30 -9.12 14.69
C ALA A 123 -14.26 -8.99 15.81
N GLU A 124 -13.65 -7.82 15.97
CA GLU A 124 -12.67 -7.57 17.04
C GLU A 124 -13.28 -7.66 18.43
N GLN A 125 -14.47 -7.10 18.63
CA GLN A 125 -15.21 -7.21 19.90
C GLN A 125 -15.56 -8.66 20.25
N ASN A 126 -15.72 -9.52 19.24
CA ASN A 126 -15.96 -10.95 19.38
C ASN A 126 -14.66 -11.78 19.35
N ASN A 127 -13.48 -11.15 19.48
CA ASN A 127 -12.15 -11.79 19.43
C ASN A 127 -11.85 -12.56 18.14
N VAL A 128 -12.55 -12.28 17.04
CA VAL A 128 -12.30 -12.88 15.71
C VAL A 128 -11.09 -12.21 15.06
N LEU A 129 -9.92 -12.43 15.65
CA LEU A 129 -8.64 -11.95 15.13
C LEU A 129 -8.11 -12.97 14.12
N SER A 130 -7.81 -12.51 12.90
CA SER A 130 -7.24 -13.36 11.84
C SER A 130 -6.56 -12.53 10.76
N VAL A 131 -5.75 -13.18 9.91
CA VAL A 131 -5.12 -12.53 8.74
C VAL A 131 -6.18 -11.94 7.81
N LYS A 132 -7.36 -12.57 7.71
CA LYS A 132 -8.47 -12.07 6.87
C LYS A 132 -9.10 -10.80 7.42
N LEU A 133 -9.21 -10.68 8.75
CA LEU A 133 -9.64 -9.42 9.38
C LEU A 133 -8.64 -8.29 9.08
N LEU A 134 -7.34 -8.57 9.20
CA LEU A 134 -6.30 -7.59 8.87
C LEU A 134 -6.32 -7.21 7.38
N GLN A 135 -6.53 -8.18 6.48
CA GLN A 135 -6.75 -7.92 5.05
C GLN A 135 -7.97 -7.02 4.80
N ALA A 136 -9.09 -7.28 5.49
CA ALA A 136 -10.29 -6.45 5.37
C ALA A 136 -10.04 -5.02 5.86
N LEU A 137 -9.38 -4.84 7.01
CA LEU A 137 -8.98 -3.53 7.53
C LEU A 137 -8.02 -2.79 6.58
N LEU A 138 -7.08 -3.49 5.95
CA LEU A 138 -6.22 -2.90 4.92
C LEU A 138 -7.00 -2.46 3.68
N LEU A 139 -8.01 -3.22 3.24
CA LEU A 139 -8.91 -2.81 2.16
C LEU A 139 -9.78 -1.61 2.55
N VAL A 140 -10.18 -1.50 3.82
CA VAL A 140 -10.85 -0.30 4.36
C VAL A 140 -9.90 0.90 4.33
N ALA A 141 -8.66 0.75 4.81
CA ALA A 141 -7.65 1.81 4.76
C ALA A 141 -7.36 2.29 3.33
N LEU A 142 -7.20 1.34 2.38
CA LEU A 142 -7.02 1.67 0.97
C LEU A 142 -8.22 2.43 0.39
N TYR A 143 -9.45 2.04 0.75
CA TYR A 143 -10.65 2.77 0.37
C TYR A 143 -10.65 4.19 0.94
N GLU A 144 -10.27 4.36 2.21
CA GLU A 144 -10.18 5.67 2.86
C GLU A 144 -9.13 6.57 2.18
N ILE A 145 -7.95 6.03 1.85
CA ILE A 145 -6.91 6.76 1.09
C ILE A 145 -7.45 7.18 -0.27
N GLY A 146 -7.96 6.22 -1.06
CA GLY A 146 -8.44 6.49 -2.42
C GLY A 146 -9.63 7.43 -2.48
N ASN A 147 -10.28 7.69 -1.36
CA ASN A 147 -11.44 8.56 -1.25
C ASN A 147 -11.22 9.80 -0.38
N ALA A 148 -9.97 10.12 -0.04
CA ALA A 148 -9.61 11.26 0.80
C ALA A 148 -10.33 11.31 2.16
N ILE A 149 -10.62 10.16 2.78
CA ILE A 149 -11.31 10.07 4.07
C ILE A 149 -10.30 10.22 5.22
N TYR A 150 -9.84 11.45 5.44
CA TYR A 150 -8.96 11.80 6.56
C TYR A 150 -9.75 12.39 7.74
N PRO A 151 -9.33 12.18 9.01
CA PRO A 151 -8.14 11.46 9.47
C PRO A 151 -8.33 9.93 9.57
N ALA A 152 -9.44 9.38 9.04
CA ALA A 152 -9.77 7.96 9.20
C ALA A 152 -8.70 7.04 8.60
N ALA A 153 -8.23 7.31 7.36
CA ALA A 153 -7.16 6.54 6.72
C ALA A 153 -5.92 6.37 7.62
N TYR A 154 -5.41 7.49 8.16
CA TYR A 154 -4.26 7.50 9.07
C TYR A 154 -4.49 6.63 10.31
N LEU A 155 -5.66 6.75 10.94
CA LEU A 155 -5.99 5.98 12.15
C LEU A 155 -6.20 4.49 11.86
N THR A 156 -6.89 4.15 10.76
CA THR A 156 -7.13 2.75 10.36
C THR A 156 -5.81 2.04 10.07
N ILE A 157 -4.85 2.69 9.42
CA ILE A 157 -3.53 2.11 9.13
C ILE A 157 -2.73 1.91 10.42
N GLY A 158 -2.78 2.88 11.34
CA GLY A 158 -2.19 2.72 12.66
C GLY A 158 -2.75 1.53 13.43
N HIS A 159 -4.06 1.30 13.30
CA HIS A 159 -4.74 0.13 13.85
C HIS A 159 -4.28 -1.18 13.18
N CYS A 160 -4.20 -1.23 11.85
CA CYS A 160 -3.64 -2.36 11.11
C CYS A 160 -2.22 -2.72 11.58
N ALA A 161 -1.36 -1.72 11.81
CA ALA A 161 -0.01 -1.94 12.32
C ALA A 161 -0.03 -2.58 13.72
N ARG A 162 -0.84 -2.05 14.64
CA ARG A 162 -1.00 -2.60 15.99
C ARG A 162 -1.52 -4.03 15.98
N LEU A 163 -2.48 -4.34 15.11
CA LEU A 163 -2.99 -5.69 14.94
C LEU A 163 -1.91 -6.62 14.37
N GLY A 164 -1.18 -6.20 13.34
CA GLY A 164 -0.04 -6.96 12.79
C GLY A 164 1.07 -7.23 13.81
N TYR A 165 1.33 -6.28 14.71
CA TYR A 165 2.25 -6.47 15.84
C TYR A 165 1.72 -7.50 16.84
N ALA A 166 0.47 -7.35 17.28
CA ALA A 166 -0.16 -8.28 18.21
C ALA A 166 -0.17 -9.72 17.66
N MET A 167 -0.39 -9.88 16.36
CA MET A 167 -0.43 -11.19 15.70
C MET A 167 0.97 -11.80 15.49
N GLY A 168 2.05 -11.05 15.66
CA GLY A 168 3.43 -11.50 15.44
C GLY A 168 3.88 -11.54 13.98
N ILE A 169 3.08 -11.01 13.05
CA ILE A 169 3.31 -11.13 11.60
C ILE A 169 4.59 -10.39 11.16
N HIS A 170 4.88 -9.27 11.81
CA HIS A 170 6.05 -8.43 11.57
C HIS A 170 7.40 -9.11 11.84
N ASN A 171 7.45 -10.15 12.70
CA ASN A 171 8.69 -10.82 13.07
C ASN A 171 8.42 -12.26 13.51
N ARG A 172 8.47 -13.19 12.54
CA ARG A 172 8.10 -14.60 12.73
C ARG A 172 9.00 -15.37 13.69
N LEU A 173 10.24 -14.91 13.86
CA LEU A 173 11.27 -15.63 14.61
C LEU A 173 11.32 -15.19 16.07
N ASN A 174 11.16 -13.89 16.33
CA ASN A 174 11.45 -13.33 17.64
C ASN A 174 10.24 -12.71 18.33
N ALA A 175 9.14 -12.43 17.62
CA ALA A 175 7.95 -11.87 18.25
C ALA A 175 6.99 -12.95 18.75
N PRO A 176 6.18 -12.64 19.78
CA PRO A 176 5.01 -13.43 20.13
C PRO A 176 4.13 -13.76 18.93
N GLN A 177 3.88 -15.07 18.73
CA GLN A 177 3.02 -15.54 17.65
C GLN A 177 1.64 -15.85 18.21
N MET A 178 0.64 -15.07 17.79
CA MET A 178 -0.75 -15.28 18.22
C MET A 178 -1.32 -16.59 17.66
N PHE A 179 -1.01 -16.89 16.40
CA PHE A 179 -1.47 -18.09 15.71
C PHE A 179 -0.35 -19.09 15.52
N SER A 180 -0.73 -20.33 15.21
CA SER A 180 0.22 -21.36 14.80
C SER A 180 1.06 -20.91 13.61
N GLN A 181 2.22 -21.56 13.46
CA GLN A 181 3.06 -21.39 12.28
C GLN A 181 2.25 -21.69 11.01
N PRO A 182 2.51 -20.96 9.90
CA PRO A 182 1.82 -21.21 8.64
C PRO A 182 1.93 -22.68 8.23
N VAL A 183 0.81 -23.30 7.86
CA VAL A 183 0.79 -24.72 7.45
C VAL A 183 1.15 -24.90 5.98
N SER A 184 1.22 -23.81 5.22
CA SER A 184 1.55 -23.82 3.80
C SER A 184 2.37 -22.60 3.38
N TRP A 185 3.12 -22.74 2.29
CA TRP A 185 3.83 -21.64 1.64
C TRP A 185 2.89 -20.50 1.22
N ALA A 186 1.70 -20.83 0.72
CA ALA A 186 0.71 -19.83 0.33
C ALA A 186 0.25 -18.97 1.52
N GLU A 187 0.10 -19.57 2.70
CA GLU A 187 -0.22 -18.83 3.93
C GLU A 187 0.98 -18.02 4.44
N ALA A 188 2.19 -18.58 4.38
CA ALA A 188 3.40 -17.86 4.73
C ALA A 188 3.61 -16.65 3.82
N GLU A 189 3.31 -16.75 2.53
CA GLU A 189 3.38 -15.63 1.60
C GLU A 189 2.26 -14.60 1.86
N GLU A 190 1.04 -15.07 2.15
CA GLU A 190 -0.07 -14.17 2.48
C GLU A 190 0.24 -13.29 3.70
N ARG A 191 0.76 -13.88 4.78
CA ARG A 191 1.21 -13.13 5.97
C ARG A 191 2.30 -12.10 5.63
N ARG A 192 3.20 -12.41 4.69
CA ARG A 192 4.28 -11.50 4.25
C ARG A 192 3.69 -10.32 3.49
N ARG A 193 2.83 -10.58 2.51
CA ARG A 193 2.18 -9.55 1.68
C ARG A 193 1.32 -8.61 2.52
N VAL A 194 0.59 -9.16 3.50
CA VAL A 194 -0.21 -8.37 4.45
C VAL A 194 0.67 -7.43 5.29
N TRP A 195 1.83 -7.89 5.77
CA TRP A 195 2.75 -7.02 6.51
C TRP A 195 3.36 -5.93 5.64
N TRP A 196 3.79 -6.26 4.42
CA TRP A 196 4.26 -5.28 3.47
C TRP A 196 3.18 -4.25 3.12
N ALA A 197 1.92 -4.66 2.99
CA ALA A 197 0.82 -3.75 2.77
C ALA A 197 0.60 -2.77 3.93
N VAL A 198 0.78 -3.20 5.18
CA VAL A 198 0.80 -2.29 6.34
C VAL A 198 1.89 -1.23 6.16
N ILE A 199 3.12 -1.64 5.84
CA ILE A 199 4.24 -0.72 5.64
C ILE A 199 3.95 0.25 4.48
N VAL A 200 3.52 -0.27 3.32
CA VAL A 200 3.23 0.53 2.12
C VAL A 200 2.21 1.63 2.40
N LEU A 201 1.08 1.29 3.01
CA LEU A 201 0.04 2.28 3.31
C LEU A 201 0.47 3.24 4.42
N ASP A 202 1.20 2.78 5.44
CA ASP A 202 1.71 3.62 6.53
C ASP A 202 2.72 4.66 6.04
N ARG A 203 3.61 4.29 5.11
CA ARG A 203 4.52 5.27 4.49
C ARG A 203 3.77 6.25 3.60
N PHE A 204 2.85 5.75 2.78
CA PHE A 204 2.10 6.59 1.85
C PHE A 204 1.26 7.65 2.58
N VAL A 205 0.52 7.25 3.63
CA VAL A 205 -0.36 8.16 4.37
C VAL A 205 0.41 9.26 5.13
N ASN A 206 1.72 9.09 5.30
CA ASN A 206 2.61 10.02 5.99
C ASN A 206 3.41 10.93 5.06
N ILE A 207 3.24 10.87 3.72
CA ILE A 207 3.96 11.75 2.77
C ILE A 207 3.78 13.24 3.13
N GLY A 208 2.53 13.68 3.32
CA GLY A 208 2.21 15.03 3.78
C GLY A 208 2.10 15.18 5.31
N GLY A 209 2.55 14.18 6.08
CA GLY A 209 2.33 14.10 7.52
C GLY A 209 3.23 15.01 8.35
N GLY A 210 4.38 15.44 7.79
CA GLY A 210 5.47 16.06 8.54
C GLY A 210 6.05 15.09 9.57
N ASN A 211 6.43 15.59 10.75
CA ASN A 211 7.04 14.83 11.85
C ASN A 211 6.10 13.84 12.57
N ARG A 212 5.05 13.34 11.91
CA ARG A 212 4.22 12.26 12.48
C ARG A 212 5.00 10.95 12.43
N PRO A 213 5.02 10.17 13.53
CA PRO A 213 5.70 8.89 13.53
C PRO A 213 4.96 7.88 12.67
N PHE A 214 5.71 6.98 12.06
CA PHE A 214 5.17 5.78 11.42
C PHE A 214 4.56 4.85 12.46
N ALA A 215 3.47 4.20 12.09
CA ALA A 215 2.84 3.20 12.95
C ALA A 215 3.59 1.86 12.92
N ALA A 216 4.19 1.52 11.78
CA ALA A 216 5.04 0.35 11.61
C ALA A 216 6.52 0.76 11.51
N HIS A 217 7.39 0.01 12.20
CA HIS A 217 8.84 0.05 12.03
C HIS A 217 9.23 -0.19 10.57
N ASP A 218 10.39 0.32 10.20
CA ASP A 218 10.93 0.13 8.87
C ASP A 218 11.26 -1.33 8.57
N ALA A 219 11.08 -1.68 7.30
CA ALA A 219 11.58 -2.93 6.77
C ALA A 219 13.11 -2.97 6.89
N LYS A 220 13.63 -4.13 7.26
CA LYS A 220 15.05 -4.42 7.40
C LYS A 220 15.61 -4.99 6.09
N SER A 221 16.92 -4.86 5.93
CA SER A 221 17.66 -5.39 4.78
C SER A 221 17.48 -6.90 4.56
N ASP A 222 17.25 -7.67 5.63
CA ASP A 222 17.01 -9.11 5.61
C ASP A 222 15.53 -9.49 5.48
N ASP A 223 14.61 -8.52 5.49
CA ASP A 223 13.20 -8.80 5.26
C ASP A 223 12.99 -9.29 3.82
N LEU A 224 12.22 -10.38 3.71
CA LEU A 224 11.91 -11.00 2.43
C LEU A 224 10.85 -10.19 1.67
N LEU A 225 11.13 -9.89 0.40
CA LEU A 225 10.16 -9.28 -0.50
C LEU A 225 9.04 -10.28 -0.87
N PRO A 226 7.84 -9.81 -1.25
CA PRO A 226 6.82 -10.65 -1.86
C PRO A 226 7.36 -11.41 -3.07
N MET A 227 6.87 -12.64 -3.28
CA MET A 227 7.20 -13.43 -4.48
C MET A 227 6.41 -12.94 -5.71
N ASP A 228 6.61 -13.56 -6.87
CA ASP A 228 5.82 -13.26 -8.06
C ASP A 228 4.31 -13.62 -7.89
N GLU A 229 3.42 -12.73 -8.34
CA GLU A 229 1.97 -12.90 -8.20
C GLU A 229 1.45 -14.13 -8.97
N ASP A 230 1.91 -14.35 -10.21
CA ASP A 230 1.41 -15.44 -11.05
C ASP A 230 1.79 -16.81 -10.48
N ILE A 231 2.98 -16.88 -9.88
CA ILE A 231 3.48 -18.08 -9.20
C ILE A 231 2.70 -18.34 -7.92
N TRP A 232 2.48 -17.30 -7.11
CA TRP A 232 1.71 -17.40 -5.88
C TRP A 232 0.25 -17.83 -6.13
N ASP A 233 -0.37 -17.28 -7.18
CA ASP A 233 -1.74 -17.59 -7.58
C ASP A 233 -1.92 -19.04 -8.02
N LYS A 234 -0.91 -19.62 -8.67
CA LYS A 234 -0.87 -21.05 -9.05
C LYS A 234 -0.56 -21.97 -7.86
N GLY A 235 -0.01 -21.42 -6.78
CA GLY A 235 0.47 -22.19 -5.63
C GLY A 235 1.82 -22.86 -5.89
N ASP A 236 2.57 -22.39 -6.88
CA ASP A 236 3.92 -22.85 -7.20
C ASP A 236 4.95 -22.25 -6.22
N PHE A 237 6.16 -22.79 -6.20
CA PHE A 237 7.23 -22.37 -5.29
C PHE A 237 8.40 -21.76 -6.06
N VAL A 238 8.97 -20.66 -5.53
CA VAL A 238 10.23 -20.08 -6.02
C VAL A 238 11.10 -19.58 -4.88
N VAL A 239 12.36 -19.32 -5.20
CA VAL A 239 13.30 -18.62 -4.31
C VAL A 239 12.80 -17.20 -4.07
N ILE A 240 12.59 -16.86 -2.80
CA ILE A 240 12.21 -15.52 -2.36
C ILE A 240 13.48 -14.72 -2.04
N GLN A 241 13.53 -13.46 -2.48
CA GLN A 241 14.71 -12.61 -2.32
C GLN A 241 14.57 -11.68 -1.11
N PRO A 242 15.64 -11.46 -0.33
CA PRO A 242 15.67 -10.42 0.69
C PRO A 242 15.78 -9.04 0.04
N LEU A 243 15.32 -8.02 0.78
CA LEU A 243 15.30 -6.62 0.33
C LEU A 243 16.67 -6.15 -0.19
N ALA A 244 17.74 -6.42 0.55
CA ALA A 244 19.10 -5.99 0.20
C ALA A 244 19.68 -6.62 -1.08
N VAL A 245 19.25 -7.83 -1.45
CA VAL A 245 19.76 -8.51 -2.66
C VAL A 245 19.08 -7.98 -3.92
N SER A 246 17.88 -7.41 -3.79
CA SER A 246 17.09 -6.85 -4.89
C SER A 246 17.44 -5.38 -5.22
N GLU A 247 18.34 -4.75 -4.45
CA GLU A 247 18.92 -3.43 -4.78
C GLU A 247 19.74 -3.47 -6.08
N TYR A 248 20.22 -4.66 -6.48
CA TYR A 248 20.87 -4.90 -7.76
C TYR A 248 19.80 -5.30 -8.79
N ALA A 249 19.34 -4.30 -9.54
CA ALA A 249 18.35 -4.28 -10.63
C ALA A 249 18.43 -5.36 -11.75
N THR A 250 19.12 -6.47 -11.58
CA THR A 250 19.36 -7.48 -12.62
C THR A 250 18.36 -8.65 -12.60
N LEU A 251 17.48 -8.74 -11.60
CA LEU A 251 16.53 -9.85 -11.44
C LEU A 251 15.08 -9.36 -11.58
N ARG A 252 14.33 -9.96 -12.52
CA ARG A 252 12.90 -9.73 -12.72
C ARG A 252 12.17 -9.89 -11.38
N THR A 253 11.58 -8.81 -10.90
CA THR A 253 10.90 -8.73 -9.60
C THR A 253 9.41 -8.44 -9.83
N SER A 254 8.55 -8.92 -8.93
CA SER A 254 7.10 -8.73 -9.05
C SER A 254 6.70 -7.26 -8.88
N ALA A 255 5.54 -6.86 -9.42
CA ALA A 255 5.07 -5.47 -9.34
C ALA A 255 4.80 -5.03 -7.90
N PHE A 256 4.28 -5.94 -7.07
CA PHE A 256 4.06 -5.65 -5.64
C PHE A 256 5.38 -5.60 -4.87
N ALA A 257 6.36 -6.45 -5.19
CA ALA A 257 7.70 -6.34 -4.62
C ALA A 257 8.37 -5.01 -4.98
N ARG A 258 8.23 -4.52 -6.22
CA ARG A 258 8.66 -3.16 -6.62
C ARG A 258 7.95 -2.08 -5.82
N THR A 259 6.66 -2.25 -5.54
CA THR A 259 5.89 -1.33 -4.68
C THR A 259 6.44 -1.31 -3.25
N CYS A 260 6.80 -2.47 -2.70
CA CYS A 260 7.42 -2.59 -1.38
C CYS A 260 8.78 -1.88 -1.32
N GLN A 261 9.60 -2.04 -2.36
CA GLN A 261 10.90 -1.35 -2.46
C GLN A 261 10.74 0.17 -2.58
N ALA A 262 9.82 0.63 -3.43
CA ALA A 262 9.52 2.06 -3.55
C ALA A 262 9.07 2.65 -2.19
N SER A 263 8.24 1.92 -1.45
CA SER A 263 7.82 2.31 -0.10
C SER A 263 8.98 2.30 0.92
N HIS A 264 9.91 1.35 0.81
CA HIS A 264 11.12 1.35 1.64
C HIS A 264 11.97 2.60 1.39
N LEU A 265 12.20 2.97 0.12
CA LEU A 265 12.91 4.21 -0.23
C LEU A 265 12.17 5.45 0.28
N LEU A 266 10.84 5.49 0.11
CA LEU A 266 10.01 6.56 0.67
C LEU A 266 10.19 6.69 2.19
N SER A 267 10.32 5.56 2.90
CA SER A 267 10.56 5.56 4.35
C SER A 267 11.84 6.32 4.72
N HIS A 268 12.92 6.08 3.98
CA HIS A 268 14.19 6.76 4.21
C HIS A 268 14.13 8.25 3.89
N VAL A 269 13.46 8.63 2.80
CA VAL A 269 13.25 10.05 2.47
C VAL A 269 12.45 10.73 3.57
N LEU A 270 11.31 10.20 3.95
CA LEU A 270 10.46 10.82 4.97
C LEU A 270 11.17 10.90 6.33
N ARG A 271 11.96 9.89 6.70
CA ARG A 271 12.77 9.94 7.93
C ARG A 271 13.84 11.01 7.85
N HIS A 272 14.58 11.06 6.74
CA HIS A 272 15.59 12.08 6.47
C HIS A 272 15.04 13.51 6.57
N LEU A 273 13.83 13.73 6.09
CA LEU A 273 13.16 15.04 6.14
C LEU A 273 12.68 15.40 7.56
N ASN A 274 12.25 14.41 8.33
CA ASN A 274 11.68 14.61 9.67
C ASN A 274 12.74 14.61 10.79
N GLU A 275 13.81 13.83 10.64
CA GLU A 275 14.90 13.65 11.59
C GLU A 275 16.14 14.39 11.09
N ARG A 276 16.13 15.73 11.19
CA ARG A 276 17.28 16.55 10.78
C ARG A 276 18.53 16.21 11.59
N ASN A 277 19.65 16.00 10.91
CA ASN A 277 20.96 15.83 11.50
C ASN A 277 21.46 17.16 12.10
N GLU A 278 22.13 17.10 13.26
CA GLU A 278 22.78 18.28 13.85
C GLU A 278 23.92 18.79 12.95
N ASP A 279 24.60 17.88 12.24
CA ASP A 279 25.60 18.22 11.25
C ASP A 279 24.95 18.37 9.87
N VAL A 280 24.79 19.62 9.44
CA VAL A 280 24.17 19.97 8.15
C VAL A 280 24.93 19.37 6.96
N LYS A 281 26.26 19.15 7.08
CA LYS A 281 27.01 18.49 6.01
C LYS A 281 26.60 17.05 5.86
N ILE A 282 26.45 16.33 6.96
CA ILE A 282 25.99 14.93 6.94
C ILE A 282 24.59 14.88 6.32
N GLN A 283 23.71 15.81 6.69
CA GLN A 283 22.38 15.92 6.10
C GLN A 283 22.42 16.07 4.57
N TYR A 284 23.26 16.95 4.00
CA TYR A 284 23.34 17.07 2.55
C TYR A 284 23.93 15.82 1.88
N HIS A 285 24.94 15.19 2.48
CA HIS A 285 25.49 13.94 1.95
C HIS A 285 24.46 12.81 1.96
N GLU A 286 23.67 12.68 3.03
CA GLU A 286 22.56 11.73 3.11
C GLU A 286 21.51 12.01 2.02
N ALA A 287 21.16 13.27 1.79
CA ALA A 287 20.24 13.67 0.73
C ALA A 287 20.75 13.28 -0.68
N MET A 288 22.04 13.51 -0.95
CA MET A 288 22.68 13.12 -2.22
C MET A 288 22.73 11.60 -2.39
N GLN A 289 23.00 10.84 -1.32
CA GLN A 289 22.95 9.37 -1.35
C GLN A 289 21.52 8.88 -1.65
N LEU A 290 20.50 9.44 -1.00
CA LEU A 290 19.11 9.12 -1.27
C LEU A 290 18.73 9.43 -2.71
N HIS A 291 19.13 10.59 -3.24
CA HIS A 291 18.94 10.92 -4.65
C HIS A 291 19.52 9.83 -5.57
N HIS A 292 20.78 9.43 -5.38
CA HIS A 292 21.42 8.41 -6.21
C HIS A 292 20.74 7.05 -6.13
N ILE A 293 20.33 6.62 -4.94
CA ILE A 293 19.65 5.34 -4.73
C ILE A 293 18.29 5.36 -5.44
N ILE A 294 17.50 6.41 -5.24
CA ILE A 294 16.17 6.54 -5.85
C ILE A 294 16.28 6.64 -7.37
N ASP A 295 17.25 7.41 -7.88
CA ASP A 295 17.45 7.55 -9.32
C ASP A 295 17.90 6.23 -9.96
N THR A 296 18.79 5.48 -9.32
CA THR A 296 19.21 4.14 -9.77
C THR A 296 18.02 3.17 -9.80
N PHE A 297 17.23 3.15 -8.73
CA PHE A 297 16.02 2.32 -8.64
C PHE A 297 14.99 2.66 -9.72
N ARG A 298 14.78 3.95 -9.98
CA ARG A 298 13.89 4.42 -11.05
C ARG A 298 14.36 3.98 -12.43
N HIS A 299 15.65 4.15 -12.73
CA HIS A 299 16.21 3.74 -14.03
C HIS A 299 16.06 2.23 -14.26
N ALA A 300 16.36 1.43 -13.23
CA ALA A 300 16.14 0.00 -13.25
C ALA A 300 14.70 -0.37 -13.57
N MET A 301 13.74 0.22 -12.85
CA MET A 301 12.31 -0.05 -13.04
C MET A 301 11.84 0.35 -14.44
N ASN A 302 12.28 1.49 -14.96
CA ASN A 302 11.93 1.94 -16.31
C ASN A 302 12.52 1.02 -17.40
N GLN A 303 13.73 0.49 -17.20
CA GLN A 303 14.32 -0.49 -18.12
C GLN A 303 13.54 -1.81 -18.11
N GLU A 304 13.11 -2.28 -16.94
CA GLU A 304 12.27 -3.47 -16.82
C GLU A 304 10.95 -3.31 -17.57
N ILE A 305 10.25 -2.18 -17.36
CA ILE A 305 8.99 -1.88 -18.05
C ILE A 305 9.20 -1.76 -19.56
N GLY A 306 10.29 -1.10 -20.00
CA GLY A 306 10.64 -0.96 -21.41
C GLY A 306 10.83 -2.31 -22.09
N ASN A 307 11.64 -3.20 -21.49
CA ASN A 307 11.88 -4.55 -22.02
C ASN A 307 10.60 -5.39 -22.10
N MET A 308 9.65 -5.18 -21.18
CA MET A 308 8.36 -5.89 -21.19
C MET A 308 7.41 -5.39 -22.27
N SER A 309 7.51 -4.12 -22.67
CA SER A 309 6.65 -3.54 -23.72
C SER A 309 6.97 -4.07 -25.13
N ASP A 310 8.19 -4.57 -25.35
CA ASP A 310 8.61 -5.21 -26.60
C ASP A 310 8.09 -6.66 -26.74
N GLU A 311 7.64 -7.29 -25.64
CA GLU A 311 6.97 -8.58 -25.66
C GLU A 311 5.47 -8.38 -25.98
N ILE A 312 5.12 -8.55 -27.26
CA ILE A 312 3.86 -8.22 -27.98
C ILE A 312 2.50 -8.63 -27.31
N TYR A 313 2.46 -9.24 -26.13
CA TYR A 313 1.23 -9.83 -25.57
C TYR A 313 0.71 -9.30 -24.23
N ASN A 314 1.30 -8.29 -23.58
CA ASN A 314 0.95 -8.03 -22.17
C ASN A 314 0.79 -6.55 -21.76
N SER A 315 -0.20 -5.85 -22.33
CA SER A 315 -0.60 -4.50 -21.87
C SER A 315 -1.01 -4.43 -20.39
N GLY A 316 -1.44 -5.56 -19.79
CA GLY A 316 -1.82 -5.65 -18.37
C GLY A 316 -0.64 -5.61 -17.38
N TYR A 317 0.57 -5.98 -17.80
CA TYR A 317 1.74 -6.05 -16.89
C TYR A 317 2.41 -4.69 -16.65
N SER A 318 2.24 -3.71 -17.55
CA SER A 318 2.75 -2.35 -17.33
C SER A 318 1.97 -1.64 -16.21
N VAL A 319 0.65 -1.84 -16.17
CA VAL A 319 -0.24 -1.15 -15.22
C VAL A 319 0.05 -1.50 -13.76
N SER A 320 0.44 -2.74 -13.48
CA SER A 320 0.75 -3.18 -12.10
C SER A 320 1.95 -2.44 -11.51
N HIS A 321 2.88 -1.96 -12.35
CA HIS A 321 4.07 -1.22 -11.91
C HIS A 321 3.82 0.26 -11.63
N PHE A 322 2.69 0.83 -12.09
CA PHE A 322 2.42 2.26 -11.92
C PHE A 322 2.37 2.68 -10.45
N THR A 323 1.94 1.79 -9.55
CA THR A 323 1.93 2.04 -8.09
C THR A 323 3.35 2.28 -7.56
N ALA A 324 4.31 1.42 -7.94
CA ALA A 324 5.70 1.57 -7.54
C ALA A 324 6.31 2.86 -8.11
N MET A 325 5.99 3.19 -9.36
CA MET A 325 6.42 4.44 -10.00
C MET A 325 5.86 5.66 -9.25
N GLY A 326 4.56 5.67 -8.94
CA GLY A 326 3.91 6.76 -8.21
C GLY A 326 4.54 7.00 -6.84
N ILE A 327 4.77 5.95 -6.06
CA ILE A 327 5.44 6.06 -4.75
C ILE A 327 6.88 6.55 -4.91
N CYS A 328 7.62 6.02 -5.89
CA CYS A 328 9.00 6.45 -6.18
C CYS A 328 9.07 7.94 -6.54
N TYR A 329 8.18 8.41 -7.42
CA TYR A 329 8.10 9.82 -7.78
C TYR A 329 7.68 10.71 -6.61
N SER A 330 6.77 10.25 -5.76
CA SER A 330 6.39 10.97 -4.53
C SER A 330 7.61 11.15 -3.61
N ALA A 331 8.44 10.10 -3.47
CA ALA A 331 9.70 10.19 -2.72
C ALA A 331 10.71 11.16 -3.37
N GLN A 332 10.86 11.14 -4.70
CA GLN A 332 11.74 12.08 -5.42
C GLN A 332 11.29 13.53 -5.22
N ILE A 333 9.99 13.80 -5.38
CA ILE A 333 9.45 15.15 -5.19
C ILE A 333 9.66 15.61 -3.75
N ALA A 334 9.31 14.80 -2.77
CA ALA A 334 9.49 15.16 -1.36
C ALA A 334 10.95 15.49 -1.02
N LEU A 335 11.90 14.71 -1.56
CA LEU A 335 13.32 14.98 -1.38
C LEU A 335 13.74 16.29 -2.06
N TYR A 336 13.40 16.48 -3.34
CA TYR A 336 13.85 17.67 -4.07
C TYR A 336 13.21 18.95 -3.55
N ASP A 337 11.91 18.94 -3.25
CA ASP A 337 11.18 20.09 -2.72
C ASP A 337 11.83 20.65 -1.45
N ALA A 338 12.30 19.75 -0.58
CA ALA A 338 13.03 20.14 0.64
C ALA A 338 14.39 20.82 0.38
N TYR A 339 15.01 20.61 -0.78
CA TYR A 339 16.38 21.08 -1.10
C TYR A 339 16.45 22.07 -2.28
N MET A 340 15.33 22.44 -2.89
CA MET A 340 15.33 23.45 -3.97
C MET A 340 15.55 24.88 -3.46
N CYS A 341 15.08 25.20 -2.25
CA CYS A 341 15.13 26.56 -1.71
C CYS A 341 16.18 26.70 -0.60
N ALA A 342 17.18 27.57 -0.81
CA ALA A 342 18.25 27.83 0.17
C ALA A 342 17.75 28.51 1.47
N ASP A 343 16.60 29.19 1.41
CA ASP A 343 15.98 29.85 2.57
C ASP A 343 15.22 28.87 3.49
N ALA A 344 15.00 27.63 3.05
CA ALA A 344 14.42 26.56 3.87
C ALA A 344 15.43 25.94 4.86
N ASP A 345 16.72 26.27 4.70
CA ASP A 345 17.80 25.81 5.54
C ASP A 345 17.97 26.70 6.78
N GLY A 346 18.34 26.08 7.91
CA GLY A 346 18.79 26.84 9.07
C GLY A 346 20.04 27.65 8.73
N MET A 347 20.25 28.81 9.36
CA MET A 347 21.40 29.71 9.08
C MET A 347 22.79 29.04 9.14
N GLN A 348 22.90 27.84 9.72
CA GLN A 348 24.15 27.07 9.82
C GLN A 348 24.55 26.34 8.52
N GLY A 349 23.63 26.13 7.58
CA GLY A 349 23.87 25.41 6.32
C GLY A 349 24.14 26.29 5.10
N VAL A 350 23.86 27.59 5.20
CA VAL A 350 23.84 28.49 4.04
C VAL A 350 25.25 28.81 3.54
N GLY A 351 25.50 28.58 2.26
CA GLY A 351 26.72 28.95 1.55
C GLY A 351 27.84 27.90 1.58
N ILE A 352 27.58 26.68 2.06
CA ILE A 352 28.58 25.59 2.04
C ILE A 352 28.55 24.82 0.70
N PRO A 353 29.67 24.25 0.24
CA PRO A 353 29.73 23.50 -1.02
C PRO A 353 28.68 22.40 -1.15
N GLU A 354 28.44 21.66 -0.06
CA GLU A 354 27.49 20.56 0.00
C GLU A 354 26.04 21.02 -0.24
N GLN A 355 25.68 22.21 0.26
CA GLN A 355 24.38 22.81 0.01
C GLN A 355 24.21 23.14 -1.48
N PHE A 356 25.21 23.81 -2.07
CA PHE A 356 25.15 24.18 -3.49
C PHE A 356 25.05 22.96 -4.40
N GLU A 357 25.79 21.90 -4.08
CA GLU A 357 25.74 20.64 -4.81
C GLU A 357 24.34 20.01 -4.72
N MET A 358 23.81 19.83 -3.50
CA MET A 358 22.48 19.24 -3.33
C MET A 358 21.37 20.10 -3.95
N GLN A 359 21.48 21.43 -3.90
CA GLN A 359 20.52 22.33 -4.54
C GLN A 359 20.55 22.20 -6.07
N GLN A 360 21.74 22.09 -6.68
CA GLN A 360 21.85 21.84 -8.12
C GLN A 360 21.24 20.48 -8.51
N VAL A 361 21.48 19.46 -7.70
CA VAL A 361 20.86 18.13 -7.86
C VAL A 361 19.34 18.23 -7.76
N ALA A 362 18.80 18.92 -6.77
CA ALA A 362 17.36 19.07 -6.58
C ALA A 362 16.68 19.84 -7.73
N ILE A 363 17.26 20.98 -8.15
CA ILE A 363 16.71 21.81 -9.23
C ILE A 363 16.76 21.09 -10.59
N SER A 364 17.83 20.35 -10.86
CA SER A 364 17.92 19.53 -12.08
C SER A 364 16.96 18.32 -12.00
N GLY A 365 16.98 17.64 -10.86
CA GLY A 365 16.20 16.43 -10.60
C GLY A 365 14.69 16.66 -10.66
N ILE A 366 14.19 17.79 -10.15
CA ILE A 366 12.75 18.09 -10.21
C ILE A 366 12.27 18.29 -11.65
N LYS A 367 13.08 18.92 -12.51
CA LYS A 367 12.72 19.18 -13.91
C LYS A 367 12.67 17.88 -14.71
N ASP A 368 13.64 16.99 -14.52
CA ASP A 368 13.55 15.64 -15.09
C ASP A 368 12.33 14.90 -14.52
N THR A 369 12.05 15.01 -13.22
CA THR A 369 10.88 14.39 -12.58
C THR A 369 9.55 14.85 -13.21
N PHE A 370 9.40 16.13 -13.56
CA PHE A 370 8.22 16.62 -14.29
C PHE A 370 8.01 15.91 -15.63
N VAL A 371 9.09 15.70 -16.40
CA VAL A 371 9.03 14.98 -17.68
C VAL A 371 8.61 13.53 -17.47
N ARG A 372 9.12 12.88 -16.41
CA ARG A 372 8.87 11.47 -16.13
C ARG A 372 7.45 11.22 -15.60
N ILE A 373 6.95 12.11 -14.75
CA ILE A 373 5.57 12.04 -14.27
C ILE A 373 4.59 12.32 -15.40
N HIS A 374 4.93 13.21 -16.34
CA HIS A 374 4.15 13.39 -17.56
C HIS A 374 4.11 12.13 -18.44
N GLN A 375 5.23 11.40 -18.57
CA GLN A 375 5.27 10.09 -19.24
C GLN A 375 4.38 9.06 -18.53
N LEU A 376 4.45 8.98 -17.19
CA LEU A 376 3.56 8.14 -16.40
C LEU A 376 2.09 8.53 -16.61
N ALA A 377 1.76 9.82 -16.56
CA ALA A 377 0.42 10.32 -16.80
C ALA A 377 -0.12 9.93 -18.18
N SER A 378 0.74 9.98 -19.21
CA SER A 378 0.40 9.55 -20.57
C SER A 378 0.14 8.03 -20.63
N MET A 379 0.98 7.21 -19.98
CA MET A 379 0.76 5.76 -19.92
C MET A 379 -0.54 5.41 -19.19
N ILE A 380 -0.85 6.10 -18.10
CA ILE A 380 -2.12 5.95 -17.36
C ILE A 380 -3.28 6.32 -18.27
N TYR A 381 -3.21 7.47 -18.93
CA TYR A 381 -4.25 7.94 -19.84
C TYR A 381 -4.53 6.89 -20.93
N SER A 382 -3.50 6.40 -21.62
CA SER A 382 -3.64 5.35 -22.62
C SER A 382 -4.23 4.05 -22.05
N SER A 383 -3.84 3.67 -20.84
CA SER A 383 -4.37 2.46 -20.18
C SER A 383 -5.87 2.58 -19.85
N VAL A 384 -6.30 3.77 -19.42
CA VAL A 384 -7.73 4.05 -19.16
C VAL A 384 -8.53 4.01 -20.46
N GLN A 385 -8.02 4.62 -21.54
CA GLN A 385 -8.69 4.59 -22.86
C GLN A 385 -8.79 3.16 -23.44
N ALA A 386 -7.81 2.30 -23.14
CA ALA A 386 -7.83 0.88 -23.53
C ALA A 386 -8.83 0.02 -22.72
N GLY A 387 -9.41 0.56 -21.63
CA GLY A 387 -10.69 0.08 -21.13
C GLY A 387 -10.75 -0.37 -19.67
N ASP A 388 -9.72 -0.20 -18.83
CA ASP A 388 -9.87 -0.61 -17.42
C ASP A 388 -9.14 0.24 -16.37
N ILE A 389 -9.82 1.29 -15.91
CA ILE A 389 -9.44 2.09 -14.73
C ILE A 389 -9.41 1.26 -13.43
N SER A 390 -10.05 0.08 -13.39
CA SER A 390 -10.15 -0.77 -12.20
C SER A 390 -8.84 -1.45 -11.79
N LYS A 391 -7.77 -1.28 -12.56
CA LYS A 391 -6.42 -1.77 -12.20
C LYS A 391 -5.49 -0.68 -11.68
N LEU A 392 -5.93 0.57 -11.67
CA LEU A 392 -5.11 1.71 -11.24
C LEU A 392 -5.23 1.95 -9.73
N SER A 393 -4.08 2.07 -9.07
CA SER A 393 -3.98 2.32 -7.64
C SER A 393 -4.25 3.80 -7.29
N PRO A 394 -4.89 4.10 -6.14
CA PRO A 394 -5.00 5.48 -5.67
C PRO A 394 -3.65 6.07 -5.27
N LEU A 395 -2.64 5.23 -5.00
CA LEU A 395 -1.32 5.67 -4.50
C LEU A 395 -0.47 6.39 -5.57
N ILE A 396 -0.98 6.50 -6.81
CA ILE A 396 -0.33 7.26 -7.89
C ILE A 396 -0.70 8.74 -7.81
N ALA A 397 -1.85 9.07 -7.21
CA ALA A 397 -2.43 10.40 -7.23
C ALA A 397 -1.51 11.47 -6.62
N ASP A 398 -0.81 11.13 -5.53
CA ASP A 398 0.10 12.08 -4.85
C ASP A 398 1.18 12.62 -5.79
N SER A 399 1.94 11.73 -6.45
CA SER A 399 2.97 12.16 -7.40
C SER A 399 2.45 13.05 -8.55
N LEU A 400 1.26 12.76 -9.07
CA LEU A 400 0.63 13.55 -10.13
C LEU A 400 0.23 14.94 -9.60
N TYR A 401 -0.41 14.98 -8.44
CA TYR A 401 -0.84 16.22 -7.78
C TYR A 401 0.36 17.11 -7.43
N GLN A 402 1.37 16.56 -6.75
CA GLN A 402 2.57 17.30 -6.35
C GLN A 402 3.33 17.84 -7.56
N ALA A 403 3.44 17.06 -8.64
CA ALA A 403 4.06 17.53 -9.87
C ALA A 403 3.28 18.69 -10.51
N ALA A 404 1.95 18.60 -10.59
CA ALA A 404 1.12 19.67 -11.13
C ALA A 404 1.26 20.97 -10.31
N LEU A 405 1.28 20.86 -8.97
CA LEU A 405 1.47 21.98 -8.06
C LEU A 405 2.83 22.66 -8.26
N LEU A 406 3.91 21.88 -8.31
CA LEU A 406 5.27 22.40 -8.49
C LEU A 406 5.50 22.99 -9.89
N ILE A 407 4.94 22.38 -10.94
CA ILE A 407 4.98 22.96 -12.30
C ILE A 407 4.25 24.31 -12.31
N GLN A 408 3.08 24.41 -11.66
CA GLN A 408 2.34 25.66 -11.57
C GLN A 408 3.15 26.75 -10.88
N ALA A 409 3.78 26.44 -9.74
CA ALA A 409 4.66 27.36 -9.02
C ALA A 409 5.83 27.81 -9.90
N TYR A 410 6.50 26.89 -10.59
CA TYR A 410 7.61 27.18 -11.49
C TYR A 410 7.21 28.13 -12.63
N ILE A 411 6.06 27.89 -13.28
CA ILE A 411 5.54 28.75 -14.35
C ILE A 411 5.26 30.16 -13.81
N TYR A 412 4.64 30.25 -12.64
CA TYR A 412 4.31 31.53 -12.02
C TYR A 412 5.57 32.35 -11.68
N GLU A 413 6.60 31.72 -11.12
CA GLU A 413 7.83 32.40 -10.72
C GLU A 413 8.71 32.79 -11.90
N THR A 414 8.89 31.89 -12.87
CA THR A 414 9.84 32.08 -13.98
C THR A 414 9.23 32.72 -15.22
N GLN A 415 7.88 32.77 -15.31
CA GLN A 415 7.13 33.11 -16.52
C GLN A 415 7.48 32.22 -17.73
N ASN A 416 8.13 31.07 -17.50
CA ASN A 416 8.48 30.10 -18.52
C ASN A 416 7.35 29.07 -18.68
N ASN A 417 6.76 29.02 -19.87
CA ASN A 417 5.64 28.14 -20.22
C ASN A 417 6.06 26.75 -20.76
N GLU A 418 7.33 26.36 -20.66
CA GLU A 418 7.87 25.09 -21.16
C GLU A 418 7.08 23.86 -20.68
N TYR A 419 6.58 23.89 -19.43
CA TYR A 419 5.90 22.76 -18.80
C TYR A 419 4.37 22.87 -18.80
N THR A 420 3.79 23.93 -19.40
CA THR A 420 2.33 24.17 -19.37
C THR A 420 1.52 23.00 -19.95
N GLN A 421 1.95 22.44 -21.08
CA GLN A 421 1.26 21.28 -21.67
C GLN A 421 1.35 20.05 -20.75
N LYS A 422 2.50 19.81 -20.12
CA LYS A 422 2.69 18.66 -19.22
C LYS A 422 1.77 18.76 -18.01
N MET A 423 1.65 19.96 -17.42
CA MET A 423 0.73 20.22 -16.32
C MET A 423 -0.72 19.94 -16.74
N THR A 424 -1.14 20.43 -17.90
CA THR A 424 -2.49 20.17 -18.43
C THR A 424 -2.76 18.68 -18.56
N ASP A 425 -1.83 17.92 -19.17
CA ASP A 425 -1.99 16.47 -19.35
C ASP A 425 -2.04 15.72 -18.01
N ILE A 426 -1.21 16.11 -17.04
CA ILE A 426 -1.22 15.54 -15.68
C ILE A 426 -2.57 15.81 -15.00
N ILE A 427 -3.11 17.02 -15.10
CA ILE A 427 -4.40 17.41 -14.54
C ILE A 427 -5.54 16.61 -15.20
N GLU A 428 -5.52 16.42 -16.52
CA GLU A 428 -6.51 15.59 -17.21
C GLU A 428 -6.44 14.12 -16.75
N THR A 429 -5.24 13.59 -16.53
CA THR A 429 -5.08 12.24 -15.96
C THR A 429 -5.64 12.15 -14.53
N LEU A 430 -5.44 13.16 -13.68
CA LEU A 430 -6.06 13.22 -12.34
C LEU A 430 -7.60 13.24 -12.43
N LYS A 431 -8.17 14.03 -13.35
CA LYS A 431 -9.62 14.05 -13.60
C LYS A 431 -10.16 12.69 -14.06
N LEU A 432 -9.40 11.95 -14.87
CA LEU A 432 -9.76 10.58 -15.24
C LEU A 432 -9.73 9.64 -14.02
N LEU A 433 -8.66 9.71 -13.21
CA LEU A 433 -8.52 8.90 -11.99
C LEU A 433 -9.63 9.17 -10.98
N LYS A 434 -10.17 10.40 -10.92
CA LYS A 434 -11.33 10.77 -10.10
C LYS A 434 -12.53 9.87 -10.34
N GLY A 435 -12.70 9.34 -11.57
CA GLY A 435 -13.77 8.39 -11.90
C GLY A 435 -13.76 7.12 -11.03
N ARG A 436 -12.63 6.81 -10.39
CA ARG A 436 -12.49 5.71 -9.43
C ARG A 436 -12.15 6.19 -8.02
N TRP A 437 -11.22 7.13 -7.90
CA TRP A 437 -10.62 7.56 -6.65
C TRP A 437 -10.87 9.05 -6.39
N ASN A 438 -11.73 9.38 -5.43
CA ASN A 438 -12.07 10.78 -5.15
C ASN A 438 -10.86 11.61 -4.69
N VAL A 439 -9.82 10.98 -4.14
CA VAL A 439 -8.57 11.69 -3.78
C VAL A 439 -7.91 12.39 -4.97
N SER A 440 -8.17 11.96 -6.21
CA SER A 440 -7.66 12.64 -7.41
C SER A 440 -8.47 13.88 -7.81
N GLY A 441 -9.57 14.17 -7.11
CA GLY A 441 -10.42 15.34 -7.34
C GLY A 441 -10.47 16.35 -6.20
N GLU A 442 -9.82 16.04 -5.07
CA GLU A 442 -9.52 16.99 -3.99
C GLU A 442 -8.21 17.71 -4.31
#